data_AF-A0A3S0BUN2-F1
#
_entry.id   AF-A0A3S0BUN2-F1
#
_cell.length_a   1.000
_cell.length_b   1.000
_cell.length_c   1.000
_cell.angle_alpha   90.00
_cell.angle_beta   90.00
_cell.angle_gamma   90.00
#
_symmetry.space_group_name_H-M   'P 1'
#
loop_
_entity.id
_entity.type
_entity.pdbx_description
1 polymer ?
#
loop_
_entity_poly.entity_id
_entity_poly.type
_entity_poly.pdbx_seq_one_letter_code
_entity_poly.pdbx_strand_id
1 'polypeptide(L)'
;MDPRIVRRLVLVVFVGGIAGMIVGSIADNNGTAITFGLVTAVAAVCLILVTSVTTRDDSVAFDEARAQAMEAQIQTLVAEGADEDQVRELVRDAVQLGRRARAVRPARRGPRA
;
A
#
# COMPACT_ATOMS: atom_id res chain seq x y z
N MET A 1 -9.80 -10.24 1.59
CA MET A 1 -8.84 -11.23 1.07
C MET A 1 -7.49 -11.02 1.74
N ASP A 2 -6.85 -12.08 2.24
CA ASP A 2 -5.55 -11.98 2.91
C ASP A 2 -4.44 -11.52 1.94
N PRO A 3 -3.60 -10.53 2.30
CA PRO A 3 -2.48 -10.08 1.46
C PRO A 3 -1.50 -11.21 1.09
N ARG A 4 -1.42 -12.23 1.96
CA ARG A 4 -0.62 -13.44 1.74
C ARG A 4 -1.15 -14.31 0.60
N ILE A 5 -2.46 -14.33 0.40
CA ILE A 5 -3.11 -15.09 -0.68
C ILE A 5 -2.84 -14.42 -2.01
N VAL A 6 -2.98 -13.09 -2.09
CA VAL A 6 -2.66 -12.32 -3.31
C VAL A 6 -1.21 -12.55 -3.71
N ARG A 7 -0.25 -12.43 -2.77
CA ARG A 7 1.17 -12.67 -3.05
C ARG A 7 1.45 -14.09 -3.55
N ARG A 8 0.79 -15.11 -2.98
CA ARG A 8 0.93 -16.51 -3.44
C ARG A 8 0.37 -16.67 -4.86
N LEU A 9 -0.78 -16.07 -5.14
CA LEU A 9 -1.44 -16.18 -6.45
C LEU A 9 -0.59 -15.53 -7.55
N VAL A 10 -0.01 -14.35 -7.29
CA VAL A 10 0.93 -13.68 -8.20
C VAL A 10 2.13 -14.58 -8.51
N LEU A 11 2.71 -15.17 -7.47
CA LEU A 11 3.89 -16.03 -7.61
C LEU A 11 3.58 -17.27 -8.45
N VAL A 12 2.41 -17.90 -8.23
CA VAL A 12 1.96 -19.05 -9.02
C VAL A 12 1.78 -18.68 -10.50
N VAL A 13 1.17 -17.53 -10.80
CA VAL A 13 0.97 -17.07 -12.19
C VAL A 13 2.31 -16.81 -12.89
N PHE A 14 3.24 -16.12 -12.22
CA PHE A 14 4.56 -15.83 -12.79
C PHE A 14 5.38 -17.09 -13.03
N VAL A 15 5.43 -18.00 -12.05
CA VAL A 15 6.17 -19.27 -12.18
C VAL A 15 5.54 -20.15 -13.26
N GLY A 16 4.21 -20.21 -13.34
CA GLY A 16 3.49 -20.94 -14.38
C GLY A 16 3.76 -20.38 -15.79
N GLY A 17 3.78 -19.06 -15.94
CA GLY A 17 4.12 -18.40 -17.21
C GLY A 17 5.54 -18.70 -17.69
N ILE A 18 6.52 -18.63 -16.78
CA ILE A 18 7.91 -18.97 -17.06
C ILE A 18 8.04 -20.45 -17.45
N ALA A 19 7.43 -21.36 -16.67
CA ALA A 19 7.45 -22.79 -16.97
C ALA A 19 6.82 -23.11 -18.34
N GLY A 20 5.70 -22.47 -18.67
CA GLY A 20 5.03 -22.63 -19.97
C GLY A 20 5.87 -22.15 -21.15
N MET A 21 6.59 -21.02 -21.01
CA MET A 21 7.54 -20.56 -22.02
C MET A 21 8.72 -21.51 -22.22
N ILE A 22 9.25 -22.09 -21.12
CA ILE A 22 10.35 -23.07 -21.17
C ILE A 22 9.91 -24.35 -21.88
N VAL A 23 8.76 -24.93 -21.51
CA VAL A 23 8.24 -26.15 -22.14
C VAL A 23 7.91 -25.92 -23.61
N GLY A 24 7.31 -24.77 -23.95
CA GLY A 24 6.99 -24.41 -25.32
C GLY A 24 8.22 -24.26 -26.22
N SER A 25 9.32 -23.75 -25.66
CA SER A 25 10.61 -23.68 -26.36
C SER A 25 11.22 -25.06 -26.58
N ILE A 26 11.05 -26.01 -25.64
CA ILE A 26 11.59 -27.37 -25.77
C ILE A 26 10.84 -28.18 -26.84
N ALA A 27 9.55 -27.93 -27.02
CA ALA A 27 8.72 -28.59 -28.02
C ALA A 27 8.93 -28.09 -29.47
N ASP A 28 9.88 -27.18 -29.69
CA ASP A 28 10.18 -26.53 -30.97
C ASP A 28 8.96 -25.87 -31.64
N ASN A 29 7.96 -25.53 -30.82
CA ASN A 29 6.74 -24.86 -31.23
C ASN A 29 6.73 -23.44 -30.67
N ASN A 30 7.39 -22.54 -31.41
CA ASN A 30 7.48 -21.12 -31.08
C ASN A 30 6.09 -20.47 -30.83
N GLY A 31 5.02 -21.01 -31.43
CA GLY A 31 3.65 -20.56 -31.18
C GLY A 31 3.22 -20.76 -29.71
N THR A 32 3.65 -21.84 -29.06
CA THR A 32 3.35 -22.09 -27.65
C THR A 32 4.13 -21.18 -26.70
N ALA A 33 5.40 -20.87 -27.02
CA ALA A 33 6.18 -19.90 -26.24
C ALA A 33 5.56 -18.49 -26.31
N ILE A 34 5.10 -18.07 -27.51
CA ILE A 34 4.46 -16.77 -27.71
C ILE A 34 3.11 -16.66 -26.98
N THR A 35 2.27 -17.70 -27.02
CA THR A 35 0.96 -17.68 -26.36
C THR A 35 1.10 -17.64 -24.84
N PHE A 36 2.00 -18.44 -24.27
CA PHE A 36 2.28 -18.39 -22.83
C PHE A 36 2.89 -17.05 -22.42
N GLY A 37 3.77 -16.47 -23.23
CA GLY A 37 4.31 -15.13 -23.00
C GLY A 37 3.23 -14.04 -23.01
N LEU A 38 2.35 -14.03 -24.02
CA LEU A 38 1.25 -13.06 -24.13
C LEU A 38 0.24 -13.19 -22.99
N VAL A 39 -0.15 -14.41 -22.62
CA VAL A 39 -1.06 -14.65 -21.49
C VAL A 39 -0.43 -14.14 -20.18
N THR A 40 0.87 -14.37 -19.99
CA THR A 40 1.60 -13.88 -18.80
C THR A 40 1.67 -12.35 -18.79
N ALA A 41 1.92 -11.73 -19.94
CA ALA A 41 1.94 -10.27 -20.07
C ALA A 41 0.58 -9.64 -19.74
N VAL A 42 -0.52 -10.20 -20.27
CA VAL A 42 -1.88 -9.72 -19.96
C VAL A 42 -2.18 -9.89 -18.48
N ALA A 43 -1.85 -11.03 -17.88
CA ALA A 43 -2.03 -11.26 -16.45
C ALA A 43 -1.25 -10.25 -15.60
N ALA A 44 -0.02 -9.91 -15.98
CA ALA A 44 0.79 -8.91 -15.30
C ALA A 44 0.16 -7.51 -15.38
N VAL A 45 -0.34 -7.10 -16.57
CA VAL A 45 -1.04 -5.82 -16.72
C VAL A 45 -2.29 -5.77 -15.86
N CYS A 46 -3.12 -6.82 -15.87
CA CYS A 46 -4.30 -6.90 -14.98
C CYS A 46 -3.91 -6.78 -13.51
N LEU A 47 -2.81 -7.44 -13.09
CA LEU A 47 -2.33 -7.37 -11.71
C LEU A 47 -1.86 -5.96 -11.34
N ILE A 48 -1.15 -5.28 -12.23
CA ILE A 48 -0.71 -3.89 -12.04
C ILE A 48 -1.94 -2.97 -11.86
N LEU A 49 -2.98 -3.14 -12.69
CA LEU A 49 -4.22 -2.37 -12.58
C LEU A 49 -4.94 -2.62 -11.26
N VAL A 50 -5.12 -3.90 -10.88
CA VAL A 50 -5.71 -4.26 -9.58
C VAL A 50 -4.90 -3.63 -8.46
N THR A 51 -3.58 -3.78 -8.47
CA THR A 51 -2.68 -3.20 -7.46
C THR A 51 -2.81 -1.69 -7.40
N SER A 52 -2.88 -1.00 -8.54
CA SER A 52 -3.09 0.45 -8.61
C SER A 52 -4.42 0.87 -7.95
N VAL A 53 -5.49 0.12 -8.20
CA VAL A 53 -6.81 0.41 -7.62
C VAL A 53 -6.90 0.04 -6.14
N THR A 54 -6.25 -1.05 -5.71
CA THR A 54 -6.31 -1.56 -4.33
C THR A 54 -5.26 -0.93 -3.40
N THR A 55 -4.18 -0.36 -3.95
CA THR A 55 -3.21 0.47 -3.22
C THR A 55 -3.77 1.86 -2.92
N ARG A 56 -5.07 2.09 -3.17
CA ARG A 56 -5.77 3.19 -2.52
C ARG A 56 -5.80 2.95 -1.02
N ASP A 57 -4.84 3.60 -0.38
CA ASP A 57 -5.03 4.24 0.90
C ASP A 57 -5.13 3.32 2.12
N ASP A 58 -3.95 3.09 2.66
CA ASP A 58 -3.68 3.29 4.09
C ASP A 58 -3.87 4.79 4.49
N SER A 59 -4.73 5.57 3.84
CA SER A 59 -5.16 6.86 4.37
C SER A 59 -6.10 6.52 5.51
N VAL A 60 -5.63 6.81 6.71
CA VAL A 60 -6.47 6.80 7.90
C VAL A 60 -7.63 7.73 7.57
N ALA A 61 -8.85 7.19 7.47
CA ALA A 61 -10.05 7.99 7.25
C ALA A 61 -10.00 9.17 8.23
N PHE A 62 -10.08 10.39 7.71
CA PHE A 62 -10.00 11.59 8.52
C PHE A 62 -11.20 11.57 9.48
N ASP A 63 -10.93 11.39 10.77
CA ASP A 63 -11.95 11.33 11.81
C ASP A 63 -12.32 12.75 12.20
N GLU A 64 -13.34 13.27 11.53
CA GLU A 64 -13.84 14.64 11.71
C GLU A 64 -14.20 14.94 13.17
N ALA A 65 -14.77 13.96 13.88
CA ALA A 65 -15.15 14.11 15.29
C ALA A 65 -13.91 14.27 16.20
N ARG A 66 -12.83 13.51 15.92
CA ARG A 66 -11.56 13.70 16.61
C ARG A 66 -10.89 15.02 16.27
N ALA A 67 -10.97 15.46 15.01
CA ALA A 67 -10.44 16.75 14.59
C ALA A 67 -11.13 17.91 15.34
N GLN A 68 -12.46 17.88 15.41
CA GLN A 68 -13.25 18.87 16.16
C GLN A 68 -12.93 18.86 17.65
N ALA A 69 -12.79 17.69 18.27
CA ALA A 69 -12.43 17.59 19.69
C ALA A 69 -11.04 18.19 19.97
N MET A 70 -10.08 17.97 19.06
CA MET A 70 -8.74 18.55 19.16
C MET A 70 -8.77 20.07 18.99
N GLU A 71 -9.55 20.58 18.04
CA GLU A 71 -9.67 22.03 17.82
C GLU A 71 -10.35 22.74 19.01
N ALA A 72 -11.36 22.12 19.62
CA ALA A 72 -11.97 22.63 20.84
C ALA A 72 -10.96 22.74 22.00
N GLN A 73 -10.07 21.74 22.17
CA GLN A 73 -9.03 21.79 23.18
C GLN A 73 -7.99 22.89 22.91
N ILE A 74 -7.59 23.07 21.64
CA ILE A 74 -6.69 24.16 21.24
C ILE A 74 -7.32 25.51 21.57
N GLN A 75 -8.61 25.70 21.26
CA GLN A 75 -9.33 26.93 21.59
C GLN A 75 -9.40 27.17 23.10
N THR A 76 -9.61 26.14 23.92
CA THR A 76 -9.56 26.26 25.38
C THR A 76 -8.19 26.73 25.86
N LEU A 77 -7.10 26.14 25.35
CA LEU A 77 -5.74 26.53 25.73
C LEU A 77 -5.42 27.98 25.36
N VAL A 78 -5.84 28.42 24.17
CA VAL A 78 -5.66 29.81 23.73
C VAL A 78 -6.52 30.76 24.59
N ALA A 79 -7.76 30.36 24.93
CA ALA A 79 -8.63 31.14 25.82
C ALA A 79 -8.08 31.26 27.25
N GLU A 80 -7.34 30.25 27.72
CA GLU A 80 -6.62 30.27 29.00
C GLU A 80 -5.34 31.14 28.96
N GLY A 81 -4.99 31.70 27.79
CA GLY A 81 -3.89 32.64 27.61
C GLY A 81 -2.65 32.05 26.96
N ALA A 82 -2.72 30.84 26.39
CA ALA A 82 -1.64 30.32 25.56
C ALA A 82 -1.49 31.15 24.27
N ASP A 83 -0.25 31.38 23.87
CA ASP A 83 0.09 32.05 22.61
C ASP A 83 -0.34 31.17 21.42
N GLU A 84 -1.23 31.68 20.58
CA GLU A 84 -1.80 30.92 19.46
C GLU A 84 -0.74 30.50 18.44
N ASP A 85 0.25 31.36 18.16
CA ASP A 85 1.30 31.07 17.18
C ASP A 85 2.19 29.93 17.68
N GLN A 86 2.56 29.94 18.96
CA GLN A 86 3.33 28.87 19.59
C GLN A 86 2.55 27.55 19.62
N VAL A 87 1.24 27.58 19.92
CA VAL A 87 0.40 26.38 19.92
C VAL A 87 0.28 25.80 18.50
N ARG A 88 0.10 26.64 17.48
CA ARG A 88 0.03 26.22 16.07
C ARG A 88 1.35 25.59 15.61
N GLU A 89 2.48 26.15 16.00
CA GLU A 89 3.80 25.61 15.70
C GLU A 89 4.01 24.23 16.35
N LEU A 90 3.67 24.10 17.65
CA LEU A 90 3.77 22.84 18.38
C LEU A 90 2.90 21.73 17.75
N VAL A 91 1.65 22.05 17.38
CA VAL A 91 0.75 21.08 16.72
C VAL A 91 1.32 20.67 15.37
N ARG A 92 1.89 21.60 14.61
CA ARG A 92 2.54 21.31 13.32
C ARG A 92 3.71 20.35 13.48
N ASP A 93 4.54 20.57 14.50
CA ASP A 93 5.68 19.68 14.80
C ASP A 93 5.24 18.29 15.24
N ALA A 94 4.22 18.20 16.09
CA ALA A 94 3.62 16.93 16.51
C ALA A 94 3.07 16.13 15.31
N VAL A 95 2.38 16.80 14.37
CA VAL A 95 1.88 16.18 13.13
C VAL A 95 3.05 15.71 12.25
N GLN A 96 4.09 16.53 12.10
CA GLN A 96 5.25 16.16 11.30
C GLN A 96 5.99 14.97 11.90
N LEU A 97 6.14 14.92 13.23
CA LEU A 97 6.73 13.81 13.97
C LEU A 97 5.92 12.52 13.78
N GLY A 98 4.59 12.59 13.92
CA GLY A 98 3.70 11.44 13.70
C GLY A 98 3.79 10.89 12.28
N ARG A 99 3.85 11.77 11.27
CA ARG A 99 4.02 11.37 9.86
C ARG A 99 5.37 10.67 9.63
N ARG A 100 6.46 11.19 10.19
CA ARG A 100 7.79 10.57 10.11
C ARG A 100 7.82 9.22 10.82
N ALA A 101 7.26 9.12 12.02
CA ALA A 101 7.21 7.86 12.78
C ALA A 101 6.41 6.77 12.05
N ARG A 102 5.31 7.14 11.37
CA ARG A 102 4.54 6.22 10.52
C ARG A 102 5.35 5.72 9.33
N ALA A 103 6.11 6.60 8.67
CA ALA A 103 6.96 6.24 7.54
C ALA A 103 8.10 5.28 7.95
N VAL A 104 8.60 5.39 9.19
CA VAL A 104 9.68 4.52 9.70
C VAL A 104 9.18 3.14 10.10
N ARG A 105 7.90 2.96 10.46
CA ARG A 105 7.36 1.67 10.93
C ARG A 105 7.44 0.62 9.80
N PRO A 106 8.34 -0.38 9.88
CA PRO A 106 8.44 -1.39 8.83
C PRO A 106 7.17 -2.24 8.84
N ALA A 107 6.66 -2.56 7.66
CA ALA A 107 5.53 -3.48 7.49
C ALA A 107 5.83 -4.77 8.26
N ARG A 108 5.08 -5.03 9.35
CA ARG A 108 5.23 -6.24 10.17
C ARG A 108 5.16 -7.47 9.25
N ARG A 109 6.29 -8.13 9.02
CA ARG A 109 6.31 -9.48 8.42
C ARG A 109 5.61 -10.41 9.42
N GLY A 110 4.39 -10.82 9.09
CA GLY A 110 3.65 -11.82 9.86
C GLY A 110 4.39 -13.15 9.95
N PRO A 111 4.02 -14.02 10.92
CA PRO A 111 4.80 -15.18 11.30
C PRO A 111 5.04 -16.11 10.11
N ARG A 112 6.30 -16.52 9.94
CA ARG A 112 6.68 -17.64 9.08
C ARG A 112 6.24 -18.92 9.79
N ALA A 113 5.23 -19.58 9.23
CA ALA A 113 4.97 -21.01 9.43
C ALA A 113 5.37 -21.72 8.14
#